data_AF-K6V9H7-F1
#
_entry.id   AF-K6V9H7-F1
#
_cell.length_a   1.000
_cell.length_b   1.000
_cell.length_c   1.000
_cell.angle_alpha   90.00
_cell.angle_beta   90.00
_cell.angle_gamma   90.00
#
_symmetry.space_group_name_H-M   'P 1'
#
loop_
_entity.id
_entity.type
_entity.pdbx_description
1 polymer ?
#
loop_
_entity_poly.entity_id
_entity_poly.type
_entity_poly.pdbx_seq_one_letter_code
_entity_poly.pdbx_strand_id
1 'polypeptide(L)'
;MIGGAGNRARIERLERQVQLQQEVIARLCAELRIEPPAVVSIYQVDAEERMLVAQGKKIEAIKHHRQRTGSSLLEAKQAIERSAP
;
A
#
# COMPACT_ATOMS: atom_id res chain seq x y z
N MET A 1 -30.56 10.21 -1.24
CA MET A 1 -29.50 9.85 -0.27
C MET A 1 -29.73 8.43 0.30
N ILE A 2 -29.68 7.36 -0.52
CA ILE A 2 -30.06 5.98 -0.09
C ILE A 2 -28.92 4.94 -0.32
N GLY A 3 -27.72 5.36 -0.76
CA GLY A 3 -26.61 4.44 -1.05
C GLY A 3 -25.70 4.07 0.14
N GLY A 4 -25.77 4.77 1.26
CA GLY A 4 -24.76 4.69 2.32
C GLY A 4 -24.81 3.44 3.22
N ALA A 5 -25.98 2.81 3.39
CA ALA A 5 -26.12 1.62 4.23
C ALA A 5 -25.60 0.35 3.54
N GLY A 6 -25.93 0.17 2.26
CA GLY A 6 -25.43 -0.97 1.46
C GLY A 6 -23.92 -0.94 1.25
N ASN A 7 -23.36 0.26 1.04
CA ASN A 7 -21.91 0.42 0.91
C ASN A 7 -21.16 0.06 2.20
N ARG A 8 -21.67 0.47 3.38
CA ARG A 8 -21.08 0.12 4.68
C ARG A 8 -21.07 -1.40 4.92
N ALA A 9 -22.21 -2.06 4.73
CA ALA A 9 -22.29 -3.51 4.89
C ALA A 9 -21.38 -4.29 3.92
N ARG A 10 -21.20 -3.77 2.70
CA ARG A 10 -20.26 -4.33 1.72
C ARG A 10 -18.81 -4.13 2.16
N ILE A 11 -18.46 -2.95 2.68
CA ILE A 11 -17.12 -2.66 3.21
C ILE A 11 -16.79 -3.62 4.36
N GLU A 12 -17.67 -3.75 5.35
CA GLU A 12 -17.47 -4.64 6.49
C GLU A 12 -17.30 -6.11 6.08
N ARG A 13 -18.00 -6.55 5.02
CA ARG A 13 -17.84 -7.89 4.47
C ARG A 13 -16.46 -8.05 3.79
N LEU A 14 -16.07 -7.07 2.98
CA LEU A 14 -14.79 -7.09 2.28
C LEU A 14 -13.62 -7.04 3.26
N GLU A 15 -13.70 -6.22 4.30
CA GLU A 15 -12.70 -6.13 5.37
C GLU A 15 -12.51 -7.48 6.07
N ARG A 16 -13.61 -8.14 6.46
CA ARG A 16 -13.56 -9.49 7.03
C ARG A 16 -12.94 -10.50 6.07
N GLN A 17 -13.28 -10.44 4.78
CA GLN A 17 -12.73 -11.35 3.78
C GLN A 17 -11.22 -11.13 3.58
N VAL A 18 -10.78 -9.86 3.53
CA VAL A 18 -9.36 -9.51 3.42
C VAL A 18 -8.59 -10.02 4.63
N GLN A 19 -9.13 -9.85 5.85
CA GLN A 19 -8.50 -10.34 7.07
C GLN A 19 -8.33 -11.87 7.04
N LEU A 20 -9.38 -12.61 6.67
CA LEU A 20 -9.31 -14.06 6.55
C LEU A 20 -8.27 -14.50 5.50
N GLN A 21 -8.22 -13.82 4.36
CA GLN A 21 -7.23 -14.09 3.32
C GLN A 21 -5.80 -13.83 3.81
N GLN A 22 -5.57 -12.75 4.56
CA GLN A 22 -4.27 -12.43 5.15
C GLN A 22 -3.81 -13.50 6.15
N GLU A 23 -4.72 -14.00 6.99
CA GLU A 23 -4.43 -15.09 7.94
C GLU A 23 -4.04 -16.39 7.22
N VAL A 24 -4.76 -16.75 6.15
CA VAL A 24 -4.46 -17.94 5.34
C VAL A 24 -3.10 -17.79 4.65
N ILE A 25 -2.81 -16.63 4.05
CA ILE A 25 -1.52 -16.36 3.41
C ILE A 25 -0.40 -16.46 4.43
N ALA A 26 -0.54 -15.83 5.61
CA ALA A 26 0.47 -15.88 6.66
C ALA A 26 0.76 -17.32 7.10
N ARG A 27 -0.28 -18.13 7.27
CA ARG A 27 -0.14 -19.54 7.61
C ARG A 27 0.59 -20.33 6.53
N LEU A 28 0.19 -20.19 5.26
CA LEU A 28 0.84 -20.89 4.15
C LEU A 28 2.30 -20.48 4.00
N CYS A 29 2.62 -19.20 4.15
CA CYS A 29 4.00 -18.72 4.12
C CYS A 29 4.85 -19.34 5.24
N ALA A 30 4.31 -19.42 6.45
CA ALA A 30 4.98 -20.07 7.58
C ALA A 30 5.20 -21.58 7.35
N GLU A 31 4.19 -22.30 6.84
CA GLU A 31 4.28 -23.73 6.53
C GLU A 31 5.33 -24.00 5.43
N LEU A 32 5.38 -23.15 4.41
CA LEU A 32 6.30 -23.28 3.27
C LEU A 32 7.70 -22.68 3.54
N ARG A 33 7.92 -22.04 4.70
CA ARG A 33 9.15 -21.31 5.06
C ARG A 33 9.55 -20.27 4.00
N ILE A 34 8.56 -19.67 3.36
CA ILE A 34 8.76 -18.55 2.45
C ILE A 34 8.48 -17.26 3.20
N GLU A 35 9.30 -16.24 2.96
CA GLU A 35 8.98 -14.91 3.43
C GLU A 35 7.66 -14.48 2.77
N PRO A 36 6.67 -13.99 3.54
CA PRO A 36 5.42 -13.56 2.95
C PRO A 36 5.71 -12.53 1.87
N PRO A 37 5.01 -12.60 0.72
CA PRO A 37 5.25 -11.66 -0.35
C PRO A 37 5.09 -10.25 0.22
N ALA A 38 6.16 -9.45 0.15
CA ALA A 38 6.10 -8.05 0.51
C ALA A 38 5.05 -7.41 -0.39
N VAL A 39 3.85 -7.19 0.16
CA VAL A 39 2.74 -6.61 -0.60
C VAL A 39 3.24 -5.24 -1.02
N VAL A 40 3.49 -5.07 -2.31
CA VAL A 40 3.94 -3.80 -2.88
C VAL A 40 2.78 -2.82 -2.72
N SER A 41 2.76 -2.12 -1.60
CA SER A 41 1.72 -1.15 -1.31
C SER A 41 2.04 0.14 -2.03
N ILE A 42 1.19 0.48 -3.00
CA ILE A 42 1.19 1.78 -3.70
C ILE A 42 0.96 2.97 -2.75
N TYR A 43 0.63 2.70 -1.49
CA TYR A 43 0.44 3.72 -0.45
C TYR A 43 1.60 3.78 0.55
N GLN A 44 2.54 2.83 0.52
CA GLN A 44 3.70 2.81 1.40
C GLN A 44 4.94 3.37 0.71
N VAL A 45 5.60 4.28 1.41
CA VAL A 45 6.86 4.88 1.00
C VAL A 45 8.01 4.07 1.55
N ASP A 46 9.00 3.78 0.71
CA ASP A 46 10.20 3.02 1.09
C ASP A 46 11.24 3.91 1.82
N ALA A 47 12.26 3.30 2.43
CA ALA A 47 13.37 4.03 3.08
C ALA A 47 14.08 4.99 2.12
N GLU A 48 14.37 4.56 0.89
CA GLU A 48 15.04 5.40 -0.13
C GLU A 48 14.19 6.62 -0.50
N GLU A 49 12.89 6.41 -0.68
CA GLU A 49 11.95 7.48 -1.01
C GLU A 49 11.84 8.51 0.14
N ARG A 50 11.84 8.06 1.40
CA ARG A 50 11.89 8.94 2.58
C ARG A 50 13.18 9.76 2.61
N MET A 51 14.32 9.14 2.30
CA MET A 51 15.60 9.86 2.23
C MET A 51 15.61 10.92 1.12
N LEU A 52 15.06 10.61 -0.06
CA LEU A 52 14.93 11.56 -1.16
C LEU A 52 14.02 12.74 -0.78
N VAL A 53 12.91 12.48 -0.08
CA VAL A 53 12.03 13.54 0.45
C VAL A 53 12.78 14.43 1.44
N ALA A 54 13.52 13.84 2.39
CA ALA A 54 14.30 14.60 3.37
C ALA A 54 15.40 15.47 2.73
N GLN A 55 15.90 15.07 1.56
CA GLN A 55 16.87 15.83 0.76
C GLN A 55 16.21 16.89 -0.14
N GLY A 56 14.89 17.07 -0.10
CA GLY A 56 14.14 17.96 -1.01
C GLY A 56 13.99 17.43 -2.44
N LYS A 57 14.43 16.20 -2.71
CA LYS A 57 14.41 15.52 -4.03
C LYS A 57 13.08 14.81 -4.27
N LYS A 58 11.98 15.57 -4.20
CA LYS A 58 10.62 15.02 -4.24
C LYS A 58 10.27 14.38 -5.60
N ILE A 59 10.81 14.89 -6.70
CA ILE A 59 10.56 14.34 -8.04
C ILE A 59 11.23 12.97 -8.19
N GLU A 60 12.45 12.83 -7.68
CA GLU A 60 13.19 11.58 -7.64
C GLU A 60 12.46 10.55 -6.76
N ALA A 61 11.96 10.96 -5.59
CA ALA A 61 11.16 10.09 -4.74
C ALA A 61 9.90 9.57 -5.45
N ILE A 62 9.19 10.44 -6.19
CA ILE A 62 8.01 10.04 -6.98
C ILE A 62 8.39 9.09 -8.12
N LYS A 63 9.51 9.33 -8.82
CA LYS A 63 9.99 8.44 -9.88
C LYS A 63 10.35 7.06 -9.33
N HIS A 64 11.10 7.01 -8.24
CA HIS A 64 11.48 5.77 -7.56
C HIS A 64 10.24 4.99 -7.12
N HIS A 65 9.28 5.67 -6.48
CA HIS A 65 8.03 5.05 -6.04
C HIS A 65 7.28 4.39 -7.20
N ARG A 66 7.11 5.09 -8.32
CA ARG A 66 6.43 4.54 -9.50
C ARG A 66 7.15 3.35 -10.11
N GLN A 67 8.48 3.36 -10.13
CA GLN A 67 9.26 2.24 -10.66
C GLN A 67 9.11 1.00 -9.80
N ARG A 68 9.10 1.17 -8.48
CA ARG A 68 8.94 0.08 -7.51
C ARG A 68 7.51 -0.46 -7.48
N THR A 69 6.50 0.40 -7.54
CA THR A 69 5.11 0.02 -7.29
C THR A 69 4.25 -0.13 -8.54
N GLY A 70 4.71 0.38 -9.69
CA GLY A 70 3.91 0.46 -10.91
C GLY A 70 2.74 1.45 -10.82
N SER A 71 2.66 2.25 -9.76
CA SER A 71 1.53 3.15 -9.52
C SER A 71 1.45 4.27 -10.56
N SER A 72 0.26 4.84 -10.70
CA SER A 72 0.07 6.06 -11.48
C SER A 72 0.87 7.23 -10.89
N LEU A 73 1.06 8.29 -11.68
CA LEU A 73 1.74 9.50 -11.22
C LEU A 73 1.00 10.16 -10.05
N LEU A 74 -0.34 10.14 -10.08
CA LEU A 74 -1.17 10.71 -9.03
C LEU A 74 -0.99 9.95 -7.72
N GLU A 75 -1.06 8.62 -7.75
CA GLU A 75 -0.90 7.77 -6.56
C GLU A 75 0.49 7.93 -5.94
N ALA A 76 1.54 7.91 -6.76
CA ALA A 76 2.90 8.10 -6.28
C ALA A 76 3.10 9.48 -5.64
N LYS A 77 2.59 10.54 -6.27
CA LYS A 77 2.63 11.88 -5.70
C LYS A 77 1.95 11.92 -4.33
N GLN A 78 0.75 11.35 -4.22
CA GLN A 78 -0.01 11.32 -2.97
C GLN A 78 0.67 10.48 -1.88
N ALA A 79 1.27 9.34 -2.23
CA ALA A 79 2.00 8.51 -1.29
C ALA A 79 3.21 9.27 -0.70
N ILE A 80 4.01 9.89 -1.57
CA ILE A 80 5.16 10.70 -1.17
C ILE A 80 4.72 11.91 -0.34
N GLU A 81 3.66 12.61 -0.74
CA GLU A 81 3.14 13.79 -0.01
C GLU A 81 2.64 13.46 1.39
N ARG A 82 1.95 12.34 1.57
CA ARG A 82 1.50 11.89 2.91
C ARG A 82 2.65 11.47 3.82
N SER A 83 3.81 11.12 3.26
CA SER A 83 4.98 10.67 4.00
C SER A 83 5.93 11.80 4.41
N ALA A 84 5.76 13.00 3.84
CA ALA A 84 6.56 14.15 4.21
C ALA A 84 6.13 14.67 5.60
N PRO A 85 7.08 15.04 6.48
CA PRO A 85 6.77 15.67 7.76
C PRO A 85 6.19 17.07 7.61
#